data_AF-A0A961W7G2-F1
#
_entry.id   AF-A0A961W7G2-F1
#
_cell.length_a   1.000
_cell.length_b   1.000
_cell.length_c   1.000
_cell.angle_alpha   90.00
_cell.angle_beta   90.00
_cell.angle_gamma   90.00
#
_symmetry.space_group_name_H-M   'P 1'
#
loop_
_entity.id
_entity.type
_entity.pdbx_description
1 polymer ?
#
loop_
_entity_poly.entity_id
_entity_poly.type
_entity_poly.pdbx_seq_one_letter_code
_entity_poly.pdbx_strand_id
1 'polypeptide(L)' 'MSLEERPSLAGRIVRRVPVVGYAVRCAEEERPGELLLLAANAIMAGAVITLAFGYPGFVTVILTATVMAALTILAATRS' A
#
# COMPACT_ATOMS: atom_id res chain seq x y z
N MET A 1 -1.80 -11.51 -30.60
CA MET A 1 -0.44 -11.00 -30.32
C MET A 1 -0.59 -10.12 -29.09
N SER A 2 -0.23 -10.66 -27.92
CA SER A 2 -0.57 -10.09 -26.61
C SER A 2 0.25 -8.83 -26.36
N LEU A 3 -0.42 -7.74 -25.95
CA LEU A 3 0.25 -6.52 -25.53
C LEU A 3 0.97 -6.80 -24.22
N GLU A 4 2.27 -7.07 -24.32
CA GLU A 4 3.19 -7.14 -23.21
C GLU A 4 3.13 -5.78 -22.48
N GLU A 5 2.34 -5.69 -21.40
CA GLU A 5 2.34 -4.57 -20.47
C GLU A 5 3.72 -4.47 -19.84
N ARG A 6 4.63 -3.80 -20.54
CA ARG A 6 5.94 -3.47 -20.00
C ARG A 6 5.71 -2.60 -18.77
N PRO A 7 6.12 -3.05 -17.57
CA PRO A 7 5.93 -2.24 -16.37
C PRO A 7 6.61 -0.91 -16.59
N SER A 8 5.83 0.16 -16.43
CA SER A 8 6.29 1.54 -16.61
C SER A 8 7.57 1.77 -15.79
N LEU A 9 8.42 2.70 -16.22
CA LEU A 9 9.65 3.06 -15.48
C LEU A 9 9.36 3.32 -13.99
N ALA A 10 8.21 3.94 -13.71
CA ALA A 10 7.69 4.14 -12.36
C ALA A 10 7.45 2.81 -11.61
N GLY A 11 6.81 1.82 -12.24
CA GLY A 11 6.60 0.49 -11.62
C GLY A 11 7.90 -0.23 -11.25
N ARG A 12 8.96 -0.09 -12.06
CA ARG A 12 10.29 -0.65 -11.75
C ARG A 12 10.99 0.07 -10.59
N ILE A 13 10.88 1.39 -10.53
CA ILE A 13 11.47 2.19 -9.44
C ILE A 13 10.71 1.92 -8.13
N VAL A 14 9.38 1.87 -8.19
CA VAL A 14 8.52 1.61 -7.02
C VAL A 14 8.76 0.21 -6.43
N ARG A 15 8.99 -0.82 -7.26
CA ARG A 15 9.39 -2.17 -6.78
C ARG A 15 10.74 -2.21 -6.05
N ARG A 16 11.61 -1.21 -6.22
CA ARG A 16 12.87 -1.12 -5.45
C ARG A 16 12.68 -0.58 -4.04
N VAL A 17 11.54 0.04 -3.75
CA VAL A 17 11.21 0.45 -2.38
C VAL A 17 10.94 -0.83 -1.56
N PRO A 18 11.68 -1.09 -0.46
CA PRO A 18 11.62 -2.38 0.24
C PRO A 18 10.20 -2.80 0.63
N VAL A 19 9.42 -1.88 1.18
CA VAL A 19 8.04 -2.12 1.62
C VAL A 19 7.10 -2.39 0.43
N VAL A 20 7.26 -1.65 -0.67
CA VAL A 20 6.40 -1.80 -1.83
C VAL A 20 6.77 -3.07 -2.62
N GLY A 21 8.05 -3.36 -2.78
CA GLY A 21 8.52 -4.60 -3.40
C GLY A 21 8.17 -5.85 -2.59
N TYR A 22 8.03 -5.72 -1.26
CA TYR A 22 7.49 -6.79 -0.40
C TYR A 22 5.98 -6.96 -0.61
N ALA A 23 5.20 -5.87 -0.52
CA ALA A 23 3.75 -5.91 -0.74
C ALA A 23 3.38 -6.48 -2.12
N VAL A 24 4.09 -6.07 -3.16
CA VAL A 24 3.89 -6.58 -4.52
C VAL A 24 4.18 -8.08 -4.61
N ARG A 25 5.26 -8.56 -3.97
CA ARG A 25 5.55 -10.00 -3.92
C ARG A 25 4.49 -10.78 -3.17
N CYS A 26 4.05 -10.30 -2.00
CA CYS A 26 2.98 -10.95 -1.25
C CYS A 26 1.65 -10.98 -2.04
N ALA A 27 1.39 -9.98 -2.89
CA ALA A 27 0.22 -9.97 -3.76
C ALA A 27 0.36 -10.94 -4.95
N GLU A 28 1.53 -10.97 -5.60
CA GLU A 28 1.82 -11.91 -6.71
C GLU A 28 1.84 -13.37 -6.25
N GLU A 29 2.30 -13.64 -5.02
CA GLU A 29 2.36 -14.97 -4.43
C GLU A 29 1.07 -15.38 -3.70
N GLU A 30 -0.01 -14.58 -3.79
CA GLU A 30 -1.29 -14.82 -3.12
C GLU A 30 -1.14 -15.12 -1.61
N ARG A 31 -0.38 -14.27 -0.90
CA ARG A 31 -0.12 -14.38 0.55
C ARG A 31 -0.92 -13.33 1.31
N PRO A 32 -2.26 -13.43 1.39
CA PRO A 32 -3.12 -12.40 1.96
C PRO A 32 -2.86 -12.17 3.45
N GLY A 33 -2.43 -13.20 4.18
CA GLY A 33 -2.06 -13.07 5.59
C GLY A 33 -0.88 -12.13 5.82
N GLU A 34 0.13 -12.15 4.94
CA GLU A 34 1.28 -11.25 5.04
C GLU A 34 0.93 -9.81 4.65
N LEU A 35 0.06 -9.65 3.65
CA LEU A 35 -0.50 -8.33 3.30
C LEU A 35 -1.30 -7.74 4.46
N LEU A 36 -2.10 -8.57 5.14
CA LEU A 36 -2.89 -8.13 6.29
C LEU A 36 -1.99 -7.71 7.47
N LEU A 37 -0.94 -8.48 7.75
CA LEU A 37 0.06 -8.14 8.77
C LEU A 37 0.81 -6.85 8.43
N LEU A 38 1.18 -6.67 7.16
CA LEU A 38 1.83 -5.45 6.69
C LEU A 38 0.91 -4.23 6.88
N ALA A 39 -0.36 -4.36 6.52
CA ALA A 39 -1.35 -3.30 6.71
C ALA A 39 -1.57 -2.98 8.20
N ALA A 40 -1.71 -4.01 9.05
CA ALA A 40 -1.86 -3.83 10.49
C ALA A 40 -0.66 -3.12 11.11
N ASN A 41 0.56 -3.50 10.71
CA ASN A 41 1.78 -2.86 11.18
C ASN A 41 1.89 -1.40 10.72
N ALA A 42 1.48 -1.09 9.50
CA ALA A 42 1.46 0.29 9.00
C ALA A 42 0.47 1.17 9.79
N ILE A 43 -0.72 0.64 10.11
CA ILE A 43 -1.72 1.31 10.94
C ILE A 43 -1.18 1.55 12.36
N MET A 44 -0.59 0.51 12.97
CA MET A 44 -0.01 0.60 14.31
C MET A 44 1.13 1.62 14.36
N ALA A 45 2.01 1.65 13.35
CA ALA A 45 3.08 2.63 13.25
C ALA A 45 2.53 4.06 13.16
N GLY A 46 1.48 4.27 12.35
CA GLY A 46 0.77 5.54 12.29
C GLY A 46 0.21 5.96 13.65
N ALA A 47 -0.45 5.04 14.37
CA ALA A 47 -0.99 5.29 15.70
C ALA A 47 0.11 5.63 16.73
N VAL A 48 1.23 4.90 16.73
CA VAL A 48 2.36 5.16 17.63
C VAL A 48 2.98 6.53 17.34
N ILE A 49 3.17 6.90 16.07
CA ILE A 49 3.68 8.23 15.69
C ILE A 49 2.72 9.31 16.18
N THR A 50 1.42 9.12 15.99
CA THR A 50 0.39 10.05 16.47
C THR A 50 0.42 10.22 18.00
N LEU A 51 0.59 9.12 18.74
CA LEU A 51 0.66 9.15 20.20
C LEU A 51 1.94 9.81 20.71
N ALA A 52 3.07 9.54 20.05
CA ALA A 52 4.38 10.02 20.49
C ALA A 52 4.64 11.49 20.13
N PHE A 53 4.13 11.96 18.99
CA PHE A 53 4.46 13.28 18.44
C PHE A 53 3.23 14.20 18.27
N GLY A 54 2.06 13.75 18.72
CA GLY A 54 0.78 14.41 18.46
C GLY A 54 0.25 14.07 17.07
N TYR A 55 -0.90 14.64 16.71
CA TYR A 55 -1.53 14.42 15.41
C TYR A 55 -1.16 15.56 14.43
N PRO A 56 -0.09 15.45 13.64
CA PRO A 56 0.18 16.44 12.62
C PRO A 56 -0.83 16.25 11.48
N GLY A 57 -1.45 17.35 11.02
CA GLY A 57 -2.51 17.30 10.00
C GLY A 57 -2.13 16.55 8.72
N PHE A 58 -0.85 16.49 8.36
CA PHE A 58 -0.37 15.71 7.21
C PHE A 58 -0.61 14.20 7.36
N VAL A 59 -0.63 13.66 8.59
CA VAL A 59 -0.94 12.23 8.85
C VAL A 59 -2.40 11.94 8.53
N THR A 60 -3.35 12.86 8.79
CA THR A 60 -4.74 12.70 8.31
C THR A 60 -4.76 12.60 6.81
N VAL A 61 -4.08 13.52 6.12
CA VAL A 61 -4.09 13.55 4.66
C VAL A 61 -3.55 12.24 4.08
N ILE A 62 -2.45 11.71 4.62
CA ILE A 62 -1.87 10.43 4.18
C ILE A 62 -2.83 9.26 4.45
N LEU A 63 -3.39 9.16 5.65
CA LEU A 63 -4.31 8.07 6.00
C LEU A 63 -5.58 8.11 5.14
N THR A 64 -6.19 9.29 4.98
CA THR A 64 -7.40 9.46 4.15
C THR A 64 -7.11 9.14 2.68
N ALA A 65 -5.98 9.59 2.13
CA ALA A 65 -5.59 9.25 0.76
C ALA A 65 -5.35 7.74 0.58
N THR A 66 -4.74 7.09 1.58
CA THR A 66 -4.50 5.64 1.56
C THR A 66 -5.81 4.85 1.60
N VAL A 67 -6.75 5.25 2.47
CA VAL A 67 -8.08 4.64 2.55
C VAL A 67 -8.85 4.83 1.25
N MET A 68 -8.85 6.04 0.68
CA MET A 68 -9.49 6.32 -0.61
C MET A 68 -8.91 5.46 -1.74
N ALA A 69 -7.57 5.33 -1.80
CA ALA A 69 -6.92 4.48 -2.78
C ALA A 69 -7.33 3.00 -2.61
N ALA A 70 -7.31 2.49 -1.37
CA ALA A 70 -7.73 1.12 -1.07
C ALA A 70 -9.20 0.86 -1.44
N LEU A 71 -10.11 1.80 -1.13
CA LEU A 71 -11.52 1.71 -1.49
C LEU A 71 -11.73 1.72 -3.01
N THR A 72 -10.98 2.57 -3.73
CA THR A 72 -11.05 2.64 -5.19
C THR A 72 -10.59 1.33 -5.82
N ILE A 73 -9.47 0.76 -5.33
CA ILE A 73 -8.97 -0.55 -5.78
C ILE A 73 -10.01 -1.63 -5.48
N LEU A 74 -10.55 -1.66 -4.26
CA LEU A 74 -11.54 -2.65 -3.86
C LEU A 74 -12.80 -2.58 -4.74
N ALA A 75 -13.31 -1.37 -5.00
CA ALA A 75 -14.46 -1.15 -5.88
C ALA A 75 -14.18 -1.62 -7.32
N ALA A 76 -12.99 -1.33 -7.85
CA ALA A 76 -12.57 -1.77 -9.17
C ALA A 76 -12.41 -3.30 -9.28
N THR A 77 -11.99 -3.97 -8.20
CA THR A 77 -11.85 -5.44 -8.17
C THR A 77 -13.15 -6.19 -7.90
N ARG A 78 -14.24 -5.50 -7.52
CA ARG A 78 -15.57 -6.09 -7.30
C ARG A 78 -16.55 -5.86 -8.46
N SER A 79 -16.11 -5.18 -9.53
CA SER A 79 -16.87 -4.97 -10.77
C SER A 79 -16.41 -5.94 -11.84
#